data_AF-A0A353C0U7-F1
#
_entry.id   AF-A0A353C0U7-F1
#
_cell.length_a   1.000
_cell.length_b   1.000
_cell.length_c   1.000
_cell.angle_alpha   90.00
_cell.angle_beta   90.00
_cell.angle_gamma   90.00
#
_symmetry.space_group_name_H-M   'P 1'
#
loop_
_entity.id
_entity.type
_entity.pdbx_description
1 polymer ?
#
loop_
_entity_poly.entity_id
_entity_poly.type
_entity_poly.pdbx_seq_one_letter_code
_entity_poly.pdbx_strand_id
1 'polypeptide(L)'
;MPDQSMEQNIIESWTKCYLNETMNFNFTNDFQLKPIIKKCSIAHFRTANMEKVLEPYVGKLDEFLDYVGKEWKQNIEYDKTNGIIIADENKDYCVCPLVKNNIIQSEKLCSCSEGFTEKMFSYILQKKVKVEVVRSWIRDHKSCIYKITIK
;
A
#
# COMPACT_ATOMS: atom_id res chain seq x y z
N MET A 1 2.94 -29.71 24.47
CA MET A 1 3.29 -28.79 23.36
C MET A 1 2.17 -27.77 23.30
N PRO A 2 2.44 -26.47 23.32
CA PRO A 2 1.37 -25.49 23.16
C PRO A 2 0.64 -25.74 21.84
N ASP A 3 -0.68 -25.61 21.89
CA ASP A 3 -1.53 -25.74 20.70
C ASP A 3 -1.20 -24.58 19.76
N GLN A 4 -0.60 -24.90 18.62
CA GLN A 4 -0.22 -23.92 17.59
C GLN A 4 -1.43 -23.08 17.15
N SER A 5 -2.66 -23.60 17.26
CA SER A 5 -3.88 -22.84 16.99
C SER A 5 -4.13 -21.76 18.05
N MET A 6 -3.94 -22.07 19.33
CA MET A 6 -4.11 -21.09 20.41
C MET A 6 -3.06 -19.98 20.33
N GLU A 7 -1.80 -20.31 20.06
CA GLU A 7 -0.73 -19.33 19.90
C GLU A 7 -1.00 -18.38 18.73
N GLN A 8 -1.38 -18.91 17.57
CA GLN A 8 -1.73 -18.11 16.39
C GLN A 8 -2.93 -17.19 16.67
N ASN A 9 -3.97 -17.71 17.33
CA ASN A 9 -5.16 -16.93 17.69
C ASN A 9 -4.83 -15.76 18.64
N ILE A 10 -3.91 -15.97 19.60
CA ILE A 10 -3.45 -14.91 20.50
C ILE A 10 -2.67 -13.86 19.73
N ILE A 11 -1.74 -14.26 18.86
CA ILE A 11 -0.95 -13.34 18.03
C ILE A 11 -1.90 -12.48 17.18
N GLU A 12 -2.88 -13.09 16.51
CA GLU A 12 -3.83 -12.37 15.68
C GLU A 12 -4.72 -11.42 16.49
N SER A 13 -5.29 -11.90 17.59
CA SER A 13 -6.20 -11.11 18.44
C SER A 13 -5.49 -9.92 19.10
N TRP A 14 -4.30 -10.16 19.64
CA TRP A 14 -3.48 -9.13 20.25
C TRP A 14 -3.01 -8.10 19.21
N THR A 15 -2.54 -8.55 18.04
CA THR A 15 -2.11 -7.67 16.95
C THR A 15 -3.28 -6.82 16.46
N LYS A 16 -4.46 -7.40 16.30
CA LYS A 16 -5.69 -6.67 15.93
C LYS A 16 -6.02 -5.58 16.94
N CYS A 17 -6.02 -5.90 18.22
CA CYS A 17 -6.26 -4.94 19.30
C CYS A 17 -5.25 -3.80 19.25
N TYR A 18 -3.95 -4.11 19.28
CA TYR A 18 -2.88 -3.13 19.27
C TYR A 18 -2.96 -2.17 18.07
N LEU A 19 -3.16 -2.71 16.86
CA LEU A 19 -3.27 -1.90 15.65
C LEU A 19 -4.52 -1.02 15.67
N ASN A 20 -5.67 -1.54 16.08
CA ASN A 20 -6.90 -0.75 16.14
C ASN A 20 -6.77 0.42 17.11
N GLU A 21 -6.28 0.17 18.33
CA GLU A 21 -6.06 1.22 19.33
C GLU A 21 -5.06 2.26 18.82
N THR A 22 -3.92 1.82 18.28
CA THR A 22 -2.87 2.73 17.80
C THR A 22 -3.35 3.61 16.64
N MET A 23 -4.11 3.03 15.70
CA MET A 23 -4.59 3.76 14.51
C MET A 23 -5.69 4.77 14.85
N ASN A 24 -6.53 4.46 15.84
CA ASN A 24 -7.62 5.35 16.26
C ASN A 24 -7.20 6.32 17.37
N PHE A 25 -6.04 6.12 17.98
CA PHE A 25 -5.52 7.03 18.98
C PHE A 25 -5.24 8.42 18.40
N ASN A 26 -5.63 9.44 19.17
CA ASN A 26 -5.33 10.83 18.90
C ASN A 26 -4.07 11.23 19.67
N PHE A 27 -2.93 11.18 18.98
CA PHE A 27 -1.66 11.61 19.56
C PHE A 27 -1.69 13.12 19.79
N THR A 28 -1.39 13.54 21.02
CA THR A 28 -1.39 14.96 21.44
C THR A 28 -0.09 15.69 21.10
N ASN A 29 0.94 14.97 20.63
CA ASN A 29 2.28 15.50 20.29
C ASN A 29 2.56 15.32 18.78
N ASP A 30 3.71 15.83 18.30
CA ASP A 30 4.24 15.71 16.92
C ASP A 30 4.47 14.26 16.41
N PHE A 31 3.94 13.25 17.09
CA PHE A 31 4.07 11.86 16.70
C PHE A 31 3.35 11.59 15.37
N GLN A 32 4.13 11.29 14.33
CA GLN A 32 3.61 10.96 13.02
C GLN A 32 3.57 9.44 12.82
N LEU A 33 2.35 8.88 12.78
CA LEU A 33 2.13 7.47 12.42
C LEU A 33 2.53 7.17 10.97
N LYS A 34 2.34 8.13 10.07
CA LYS A 34 2.51 7.93 8.61
C LYS A 34 3.89 7.37 8.23
N PRO A 35 5.03 7.95 8.66
CA PRO A 35 6.36 7.38 8.38
C PRO A 35 6.55 5.95 8.91
N ILE A 36 5.98 5.62 10.06
CA ILE A 36 6.06 4.28 10.67
C ILE A 36 5.30 3.29 9.80
N ILE A 37 4.04 3.60 9.47
CA ILE A 37 3.18 2.77 8.62
C ILE A 37 3.81 2.58 7.23
N LYS A 38 4.36 3.65 6.62
CA LYS A 38 5.08 3.55 5.34
C LYS A 38 6.25 2.58 5.43
N LYS A 39 7.06 2.61 6.50
CA LYS A 39 8.16 1.65 6.69
C LYS A 39 7.65 0.22 6.84
N CYS A 40 6.54 0.00 7.55
CA CYS A 40 5.95 -1.34 7.73
C CYS A 40 5.38 -1.95 6.44
N SER A 41 5.12 -1.15 5.39
CA SER A 41 4.71 -1.67 4.07
C SER A 41 5.68 -2.68 3.47
N ILE A 42 6.95 -2.70 3.91
CA ILE A 42 7.94 -3.70 3.48
C ILE A 42 7.54 -5.12 3.84
N ALA A 43 6.79 -5.32 4.93
CA ALA A 43 6.28 -6.64 5.30
C ALA A 43 5.31 -7.14 4.22
N HIS A 44 4.35 -6.30 3.82
CA HIS A 44 3.43 -6.60 2.73
C HIS A 44 4.18 -6.87 1.40
N PHE A 45 5.11 -5.99 1.04
CA PHE A 45 5.90 -6.13 -0.19
C PHE A 45 6.67 -7.47 -0.26
N ARG A 46 7.29 -7.88 0.85
CA ARG A 46 8.04 -9.14 0.95
C ARG A 46 7.11 -10.36 0.92
N THR A 47 6.03 -10.34 1.68
CA THR A 47 5.06 -11.45 1.72
C THR A 47 4.40 -11.67 0.36
N ALA A 48 4.14 -10.59 -0.39
CA ALA A 48 3.63 -10.67 -1.76
C ALA A 48 4.69 -11.08 -2.80
N ASN A 49 5.95 -11.30 -2.39
CA ASN A 49 7.08 -11.64 -3.26
C ASN A 49 7.22 -10.69 -4.46
N MET A 50 7.02 -9.40 -4.21
CA MET A 50 6.93 -8.41 -5.28
C MET A 50 8.23 -8.27 -6.08
N GLU A 51 9.39 -8.56 -5.50
CA GLU A 51 10.66 -8.52 -6.25
C GLU A 51 10.62 -9.46 -7.46
N LYS A 52 10.09 -10.67 -7.29
CA LYS A 52 9.91 -11.63 -8.39
C LYS A 52 8.90 -11.14 -9.44
N VAL A 53 7.84 -10.46 -9.01
CA VAL A 53 6.83 -9.89 -9.93
C VAL A 53 7.40 -8.74 -10.73
N LEU A 54 8.28 -7.93 -10.12
CA LEU A 54 8.79 -6.68 -10.69
C LEU A 54 10.10 -6.85 -11.47
N GLU A 55 10.87 -7.90 -11.21
CA GLU A 55 12.15 -8.19 -11.86
C GLU A 55 12.11 -8.07 -13.39
N PRO A 56 11.10 -8.61 -14.12
CA PRO A 56 11.03 -8.49 -15.59
C PRO A 56 10.88 -7.04 -16.10
N TYR A 57 10.48 -6.13 -15.22
CA TYR A 57 10.13 -4.75 -15.55
C TYR A 57 11.18 -3.72 -15.12
N VAL A 58 12.31 -4.13 -14.52
CA VAL A 58 13.37 -3.19 -14.13
C VAL A 58 13.86 -2.41 -15.35
N GLY A 59 13.83 -1.07 -15.26
CA GLY A 59 14.16 -0.16 -16.36
C GLY A 59 13.07 -0.02 -17.44
N LYS A 60 11.95 -0.72 -17.31
CA LYS A 60 10.89 -0.85 -18.33
C LYS A 60 9.55 -0.35 -17.79
N LEU A 61 9.51 0.93 -17.42
CA LEU A 61 8.32 1.53 -16.80
C LEU A 61 7.07 1.37 -17.67
N ASP A 62 7.14 1.67 -18.97
CA ASP A 62 5.97 1.57 -19.86
C ASP A 62 5.43 0.13 -19.93
N GLU A 63 6.29 -0.89 -20.02
CA GLU A 63 5.88 -2.31 -19.97
C GLU A 63 5.17 -2.66 -18.65
N PHE A 64 5.66 -2.10 -17.53
CA PHE A 64 5.01 -2.29 -16.23
C PHE A 64 3.65 -1.62 -16.15
N LEU A 65 3.52 -0.39 -16.65
CA LEU A 65 2.26 0.35 -16.65
C LEU A 65 1.19 -0.40 -17.49
N ASP A 66 1.60 -0.96 -18.62
CA ASP A 66 0.76 -1.85 -19.43
C ASP A 66 0.34 -3.11 -18.66
N TYR A 67 1.28 -3.76 -17.95
CA TYR A 67 1.00 -4.94 -17.14
C TYR A 67 -0.02 -4.65 -16.05
N VAL A 68 0.15 -3.57 -15.27
CA VAL A 68 -0.81 -3.25 -14.19
C VAL A 68 -2.18 -2.86 -14.73
N GLY A 69 -2.23 -2.20 -15.90
CA GLY A 69 -3.48 -1.91 -16.58
C GLY A 69 -4.23 -3.17 -17.02
N LYS A 70 -3.52 -4.16 -17.54
CA LYS A 70 -4.12 -5.40 -18.07
C LYS A 70 -4.41 -6.42 -16.98
N GLU A 71 -3.45 -6.70 -16.12
CA GLU A 71 -3.49 -7.80 -15.15
C GLU A 71 -4.13 -7.37 -13.83
N TRP A 72 -3.83 -6.15 -13.34
CA TRP A 72 -4.40 -5.64 -12.09
C TRP A 72 -5.64 -4.77 -12.30
N LYS A 73 -6.01 -4.54 -13.57
CA LYS A 73 -7.18 -3.76 -14.01
C LYS A 73 -7.17 -2.32 -13.51
N GLN A 74 -5.98 -1.75 -13.27
CA GLN A 74 -5.82 -0.37 -12.84
C GLN A 74 -5.98 0.58 -14.03
N ASN A 75 -6.57 1.76 -13.79
CA ASN A 75 -6.53 2.83 -14.79
C ASN A 75 -5.29 3.68 -14.53
N ILE A 76 -4.42 3.81 -15.53
CA ILE A 76 -3.14 4.51 -15.42
C ILE A 76 -3.12 5.68 -16.38
N GLU A 77 -2.80 6.86 -15.85
CA GLU A 77 -2.45 8.04 -16.64
C GLU A 77 -0.99 8.39 -16.37
N TYR A 78 -0.20 8.64 -17.41
CA TYR A 78 1.20 9.02 -17.27
C TYR A 78 1.53 10.30 -18.04
N ASP A 79 1.75 11.37 -17.30
CA ASP A 79 2.36 12.61 -17.80
C ASP A 79 3.89 12.44 -17.81
N LYS A 80 4.41 12.06 -18.98
CA LYS A 80 5.86 11.86 -19.20
C LYS A 80 6.64 13.16 -19.08
N THR A 81 6.03 14.29 -19.41
CA THR A 81 6.69 15.61 -19.37
C THR A 81 6.98 16.03 -17.94
N ASN A 82 6.02 15.85 -17.04
CA ASN A 82 6.16 16.22 -15.63
C ASN A 82 6.58 15.07 -14.70
N GLY A 83 6.69 13.84 -15.23
CA GLY A 83 7.06 12.66 -14.44
C GLY A 83 5.98 12.28 -13.42
N ILE A 84 4.70 12.45 -13.77
CA ILE A 84 3.57 12.20 -12.87
C ILE A 84 2.74 11.04 -13.39
N ILE A 85 2.56 10.02 -12.56
CA ILE A 85 1.65 8.91 -12.82
C ILE A 85 0.47 9.01 -11.86
N ILE A 86 -0.75 8.93 -12.39
CA ILE A 86 -1.97 8.72 -11.62
C ILE A 86 -2.39 7.27 -11.82
N ALA A 87 -2.42 6.51 -10.73
CA ALA A 87 -2.86 5.14 -10.72
C ALA A 87 -4.16 5.02 -9.93
N ASP A 88 -5.26 4.73 -10.62
CA ASP A 88 -6.55 4.40 -10.01
C ASP A 88 -6.67 2.87 -9.93
N GLU A 89 -6.89 2.35 -8.73
CA GLU A 89 -7.12 0.91 -8.52
C GLU A 89 -8.31 0.38 -9.34
N ASN A 90 -9.22 1.25 -9.73
CA ASN A 90 -10.45 0.97 -10.47
C ASN A 90 -11.28 -0.17 -9.85
N LYS A 91 -11.42 -0.13 -8.51
CA LYS A 91 -12.18 -1.11 -7.73
C LYS A 91 -13.13 -0.40 -6.79
N ASP A 92 -14.32 -0.93 -6.62
CA ASP A 92 -15.36 -0.45 -5.70
C ASP A 92 -15.20 -1.03 -4.28
N TYR A 93 -14.08 -1.67 -3.98
CA TYR A 93 -13.73 -2.23 -2.68
C TYR A 93 -12.25 -2.00 -2.33
N CYS A 94 -11.92 -2.09 -1.04
CA CYS A 94 -10.52 -2.05 -0.58
C CYS A 94 -9.85 -3.43 -0.71
N VAL A 95 -8.76 -3.52 -1.47
CA VAL A 95 -7.97 -4.76 -1.62
C VAL A 95 -7.11 -5.10 -0.39
N CYS A 96 -6.96 -4.18 0.57
CA CYS A 96 -6.13 -4.39 1.76
C CYS A 96 -6.70 -5.53 2.62
N PRO A 97 -5.93 -6.58 2.92
CA PRO A 97 -6.41 -7.69 3.76
C PRO A 97 -6.85 -7.25 5.15
N LEU A 98 -6.23 -6.22 5.73
CA LEU A 98 -6.59 -5.72 7.06
C LEU A 98 -7.97 -5.03 7.06
N VAL A 99 -8.33 -4.37 5.97
CA VAL A 99 -9.64 -3.71 5.81
C VAL A 99 -10.69 -4.75 5.42
N LYS A 100 -10.37 -5.60 4.42
CA LYS A 100 -11.27 -6.66 3.92
C LYS A 100 -11.70 -7.63 5.01
N ASN A 101 -10.81 -7.97 5.94
CA ASN A 101 -11.10 -8.88 7.07
C ASN A 101 -11.57 -8.15 8.33
N ASN A 102 -11.97 -6.88 8.25
CA ASN A 102 -12.46 -6.08 9.38
C ASN A 102 -11.50 -6.08 10.58
N ILE A 103 -10.19 -6.01 10.30
CA ILE A 103 -9.15 -5.89 11.32
C ILE A 103 -8.97 -4.41 11.68
N ILE A 104 -8.94 -3.51 10.69
CA ILE A 104 -8.74 -2.06 10.87
C ILE A 104 -9.59 -1.30 9.85
N GLN A 105 -10.24 -0.21 10.28
CA GLN A 105 -11.05 0.69 9.42
C GLN A 105 -10.58 2.16 9.45
N SER A 106 -9.31 2.41 9.81
CA SER A 106 -8.74 3.76 9.91
C SER A 106 -8.06 4.20 8.62
N GLU A 107 -8.36 5.40 8.13
CA GLU A 107 -7.71 6.00 6.95
C GLU A 107 -6.18 6.19 7.11
N LYS A 108 -5.69 6.30 8.35
CA LYS A 108 -4.25 6.45 8.64
C LYS A 108 -3.45 5.26 8.08
N LEU A 109 -4.07 4.08 8.01
CA LEU A 109 -3.49 2.86 7.46
C LEU A 109 -3.14 2.98 5.97
N CYS A 110 -3.82 3.84 5.20
CA CYS A 110 -3.59 3.96 3.75
C CYS A 110 -2.15 4.39 3.41
N SER A 111 -1.42 4.99 4.36
CA SER A 111 0.03 5.22 4.26
C SER A 111 0.83 3.93 3.98
N CYS A 112 0.31 2.75 4.33
CA CYS A 112 0.91 1.46 4.00
C CYS A 112 0.95 1.26 2.47
N SER A 113 -0.15 1.57 1.78
CA SER A 113 -0.21 1.47 0.33
C SER A 113 0.65 2.53 -0.38
N GLU A 114 0.88 3.71 0.22
CA GLU A 114 1.90 4.65 -0.28
C GLU A 114 3.29 4.04 -0.25
N GLY A 115 3.69 3.47 0.90
CA GLY A 115 5.01 2.86 1.06
C GLY A 115 5.23 1.66 0.13
N PHE A 116 4.19 0.83 -0.04
CA PHE A 116 4.23 -0.31 -0.95
C PHE A 116 4.43 0.14 -2.40
N THR A 117 3.63 1.10 -2.85
CA THR A 117 3.71 1.65 -4.22
C THR A 117 5.04 2.38 -4.44
N GLU A 118 5.51 3.14 -3.46
CA GLU A 118 6.80 3.83 -3.51
C GLU A 118 7.96 2.83 -3.68
N LYS A 119 7.93 1.71 -2.96
CA LYS A 119 8.92 0.64 -3.08
C LYS A 119 8.87 -0.03 -4.45
N MET A 120 7.65 -0.32 -4.94
CA MET A 120 7.43 -0.93 -6.25
C MET A 120 8.00 -0.10 -7.40
N PHE A 121 7.62 1.17 -7.49
CA PHE A 121 8.12 2.07 -8.51
C PHE A 121 9.61 2.39 -8.34
N SER A 122 10.10 2.52 -7.10
CA SER A 122 11.53 2.73 -6.87
C SER A 122 12.37 1.52 -7.30
N TYR A 123 11.83 0.30 -7.15
CA TYR A 123 12.49 -0.92 -7.61
C TYR A 123 12.55 -0.98 -9.14
N ILE A 124 11.46 -0.68 -9.83
CA ILE A 124 11.44 -0.67 -11.30
C ILE A 124 12.36 0.40 -11.86
N LEU A 125 12.31 1.61 -11.30
CA LEU A 125 13.03 2.78 -11.83
C LEU A 125 14.48 2.89 -11.34
N GLN A 126 14.88 2.05 -10.36
CA GLN A 126 16.20 2.11 -9.72
C GLN A 126 16.55 3.49 -9.14
N LYS A 127 15.53 4.26 -8.73
CA LYS A 127 15.67 5.58 -8.11
C LYS A 127 14.50 5.86 -7.18
N LYS A 128 14.65 6.84 -6.29
CA LYS A 128 13.59 7.23 -5.35
C LYS A 128 12.44 7.90 -6.09
N VAL A 129 11.22 7.45 -5.84
CA VAL A 129 9.99 8.17 -6.21
C VAL A 129 9.28 8.68 -4.96
N LYS A 130 8.31 9.59 -5.14
CA LYS A 130 7.38 9.98 -4.09
C LYS A 130 6.00 9.45 -4.42
N VAL A 131 5.31 8.87 -3.45
CA VAL A 131 3.90 8.45 -3.61
C VAL A 131 3.00 9.11 -2.57
N GLU A 132 1.83 9.53 -3.03
CA GLU A 132 0.75 10.09 -2.22
C GLU A 132 -0.56 9.36 -2.51
N VAL A 133 -1.32 9.00 -1.47
CA VAL A 133 -2.70 8.55 -1.61
C VAL A 133 -3.59 9.78 -1.79
N VAL A 134 -4.00 10.04 -3.03
CA VAL A 134 -4.91 11.14 -3.39
C VAL A 134 -6.32 10.85 -2.89
N ARG A 135 -6.78 9.61 -3.08
CA ARG A 135 -8.10 9.11 -2.63
C ARG A 135 -7.96 7.69 -2.11
N SER A 136 -8.78 7.31 -1.13
CA SER A 136 -8.81 5.94 -0.64
C SER A 136 -10.22 5.50 -0.35
N TRP A 137 -10.49 4.21 -0.58
CA TRP A 137 -11.80 3.62 -0.37
C TRP A 137 -12.33 3.78 1.05
N ILE A 138 -11.46 3.73 2.07
CA ILE A 138 -11.89 3.95 3.47
C ILE A 138 -12.48 5.35 3.67
N ARG A 139 -12.04 6.35 2.89
CA ARG A 139 -12.47 7.75 3.06
C ARG A 139 -13.81 8.06 2.43
N ASP A 140 -14.11 7.50 1.26
CA ASP A 140 -15.29 7.88 0.48
C ASP A 140 -15.99 6.72 -0.23
N HIS A 141 -15.59 5.47 0.04
CA HIS A 141 -16.10 4.25 -0.57
C HIS A 141 -15.99 4.21 -2.11
N LYS A 142 -15.07 5.01 -2.68
CA LYS A 142 -14.71 4.96 -4.09
C LYS A 142 -13.35 4.30 -4.26
N SER A 143 -12.87 4.20 -5.50
CA SER A 143 -11.58 3.58 -5.77
C SER A 143 -10.39 4.36 -5.17
N CYS A 144 -9.36 3.64 -4.74
CA CYS A 144 -8.10 4.24 -4.30
C CYS A 144 -7.35 4.86 -5.48
N ILE A 145 -6.84 6.08 -5.31
CA ILE A 145 -6.03 6.78 -6.31
C ILE A 145 -4.68 7.17 -5.70
N TYR A 146 -3.62 6.84 -6.42
CA TYR A 146 -2.24 7.16 -6.08
C TYR A 146 -1.67 8.16 -7.07
N LYS A 147 -0.93 9.14 -6.56
CA LYS A 147 -0.06 9.99 -7.35
C LYS A 147 1.38 9.58 -7.11
N ILE A 148 2.06 9.19 -8.17
CA ILE A 148 3.48 8.86 -8.17
C ILE A 148 4.24 9.98 -8.88
N THR A 149 5.17 10.61 -8.18
CA THR A 149 6.08 11.61 -8.74
C THR A 149 7.46 11.00 -8.90
N ILE A 150 7.89 10.88 -10.16
CA ILE A 150 9.21 10.45 -10.57
C ILE A 150 10.10 11.70 -10.58
N LYS A 151 11.07 11.77 -9.66
CA LYS A 151 12.09 12.83 -9.66
C LYS A 151 13.28 12.47 -10.52
#